data_AF-X0S557-F1
#
_entry.id   AF-X0S557-F1
#
_cell.length_a   1.000
_cell.length_b   1.000
_cell.length_c   1.000
_cell.angle_alpha   90.00
_cell.angle_beta   90.00
_cell.angle_gamma   90.00
#
_symmetry.space_group_name_H-M   'P 1'
#
loop_
_entity.id
_entity.type
_entity.pdbx_description
1 polymer ?
#
loop_
_entity_poly.entity_id
_entity_poly.type
_entity_poly.pdbx_seq_one_letter_code
_entity_poly.pdbx_strand_id
1 'polypeptide(L)' 'MIDGDTIIIEGDYRVRYIGIDAPEIYPELEACGMEALEVNRALVEGREVRLEQDVSETDKYGRLLRYVYVDDIFVNAE' A
#
# COMPACT_ATOMS: atom_id res chain seq x y z
N MET A 1 3.85 -3.06 -7.36
CA MET A 1 4.14 -3.13 -5.91
C MET A 1 5.39 -2.33 -5.58
N ILE A 2 5.44 -1.67 -4.43
CA ILE A 2 6.67 -1.04 -3.91
C ILE A 2 7.13 -1.78 -2.65
N ASP A 3 6.34 -1.80 -1.57
CA ASP A 3 6.68 -2.38 -0.27
C ASP A 3 5.40 -2.91 0.43
N GLY A 4 5.46 -3.17 1.74
CA GLY A 4 4.35 -3.73 2.52
C GLY A 4 3.14 -2.81 2.69
N ASP A 5 3.24 -1.52 2.37
CA ASP A 5 2.17 -0.54 2.58
C ASP A 5 2.03 0.50 1.46
N THR A 6 2.78 0.32 0.38
CA THR A 6 2.79 1.18 -0.79
C THR A 6 2.64 0.37 -2.08
N ILE A 7 1.63 0.73 -2.87
CA ILE A 7 1.35 0.11 -4.18
C ILE A 7 1.39 1.14 -5.31
N ILE A 8 1.53 0.64 -6.54
CA ILE A 8 1.30 1.40 -7.76
C ILE A 8 0.03 0.83 -8.39
N ILE A 9 -0.91 1.71 -8.73
CA ILE A 9 -2.11 1.37 -9.49
C ILE A 9 -2.00 1.87 -10.93
N GLU A 10 -2.98 1.53 -11.77
CA GLU A 10 -3.07 2.03 -13.14
C GLU A 10 -2.99 3.57 -13.18
N GLY A 11 -2.26 4.10 -14.17
CA GLY A 11 -1.96 5.54 -14.28
C GLY A 11 -0.74 6.01 -13.49
N ASP A 12 0.09 5.07 -13.01
CA ASP A 12 1.33 5.33 -12.26
C ASP A 12 1.14 6.09 -10.94
N TYR A 13 -0.07 6.03 -10.36
CA TYR A 13 -0.34 6.60 -9.05
C TYR A 13 0.22 5.71 -7.95
N ARG A 14 1.03 6.30 -7.08
CA ARG A 14 1.51 5.66 -5.85
C ARG A 14 0.48 5.85 -4.75
N VAL A 15 0.08 4.77 -4.10
CA VAL A 15 -0.88 4.77 -3.00
C VAL A 15 -0.16 4.31 -1.73
N ARG A 16 -0.21 5.11 -0.67
CA ARG A 16 0.32 4.80 0.67
C ARG A 16 -0.84 4.51 1.61
N TYR A 17 -0.76 3.39 2.30
CA TYR A 17 -1.84 2.91 3.16
C TYR A 17 -1.91 3.77 4.43
N ILE A 18 -3.09 4.32 4.71
CA ILE A 18 -3.29 5.12 5.93
C ILE A 18 -3.19 4.20 7.16
N GLY A 19 -2.41 4.64 8.15
CA GLY A 19 -2.31 3.98 9.46
C GLY A 19 -1.38 2.77 9.51
N ILE A 20 -0.71 2.43 8.41
CA ILE A 20 0.22 1.29 8.32
C ILE A 20 1.64 1.81 8.14
N ASP A 21 2.59 1.20 8.83
CA ASP A 21 4.02 1.48 8.70
C ASP A 21 4.75 0.14 8.60
N ALA A 22 4.88 -0.35 7.37
CA ALA A 22 5.53 -1.61 7.07
C ALA A 22 7.06 -1.43 6.98
N PRO A 23 7.85 -2.47 7.29
CA PRO A 23 9.29 -2.40 7.11
C PRO A 23 9.66 -2.11 5.66
N GLU A 24 10.61 -1.20 5.49
CA GLU A 24 11.02 -0.71 4.17
C GLU A 24 11.92 -1.74 3.46
N ILE A 25 11.85 -1.78 2.12
CA ILE A 25 12.77 -2.60 1.29
C ILE A 25 13.84 -1.75 0.58
N TYR A 26 13.72 -0.43 0.67
CA TYR A 26 14.61 0.55 0.06
C TYR A 26 14.65 1.83 0.91
N PRO A 27 15.79 2.52 1.04
CA PRO A 27 17.10 2.24 0.45
C PRO A 27 17.86 1.08 1.11
N GLU A 28 17.45 0.69 2.30
CA GLU A 28 17.99 -0.44 3.04
C GLU A 28 16.85 -1.44 3.27
N LEU A 29 17.15 -2.74 3.17
CA LEU A 29 16.17 -3.76 3.45
C LEU A 29 16.06 -3.94 4.96
N GLU A 30 14.92 -3.57 5.51
CA GLU A 30 14.59 -3.78 6.93
C GLU A 30 14.17 -5.22 7.19
N ALA A 31 14.30 -5.65 8.45
CA ALA A 31 13.86 -6.97 8.87
C ALA A 31 12.35 -7.13 8.60
N CYS A 32 11.98 -8.23 7.95
CA CYS A 32 10.61 -8.55 7.53
C CYS A 32 10.07 -7.72 6.34
N GLY A 33 10.87 -6.87 5.69
CA GLY A 33 10.39 -6.04 4.57
C GLY A 33 9.98 -6.85 3.33
N MET A 34 10.72 -7.93 3.04
CA MET A 34 10.35 -8.84 1.94
C MET A 34 9.06 -9.59 2.25
N GLU A 35 8.91 -10.06 3.48
CA GLU A 35 7.71 -10.76 3.95
C GLU A 35 6.48 -9.86 3.89
N ALA A 36 6.60 -8.60 4.34
CA ALA A 36 5.54 -7.61 4.25
C ALA A 36 5.14 -7.32 2.79
N LEU A 37 6.13 -7.18 1.90
CA LEU A 37 5.90 -7.02 0.47
C LEU A 37 5.14 -8.21 -0.13
N GLU A 38 5.54 -9.45 0.19
CA GLU A 38 4.87 -10.65 -0.33
C GLU A 38 3.42 -10.78 0.19
N VAL A 39 3.17 -10.44 1.46
CA VAL A 39 1.80 -10.42 2.03
C VAL A 39 0.95 -9.39 1.27
N ASN A 40 1.42 -8.14 1.15
CA ASN A 40 0.68 -7.10 0.44
C ASN A 40 0.46 -7.48 -1.04
N ARG A 41 1.47 -8.06 -1.70
CA ARG A 41 1.34 -8.56 -3.08
C ARG A 41 0.26 -9.63 -3.20
N ALA A 42 0.25 -10.61 -2.30
CA ALA A 42 -0.78 -11.66 -2.28
C ALA A 42 -2.19 -11.09 -2.04
N LEU A 43 -2.29 -9.93 -1.37
CA LEU A 43 -3.54 -9.23 -1.08
C LEU A 43 -4.05 -8.35 -2.22
N VAL A 44 -3.21 -7.81 -3.10
CA VAL A 44 -3.64 -6.77 -4.06
C VAL A 44 -3.16 -6.96 -5.50
N GLU A 45 -2.17 -7.79 -5.76
CA GLU A 45 -1.57 -7.90 -7.09
C GLU A 45 -2.55 -8.49 -8.11
N GLY A 46 -2.68 -7.80 -9.24
CA GLY A 46 -3.58 -8.19 -10.33
C GLY A 46 -5.07 -8.05 -9.99
N ARG A 47 -5.42 -7.40 -8.88
CA ARG A 47 -6.79 -7.21 -8.43
C ARG A 47 -7.25 -5.77 -8.57
N GLU A 48 -8.56 -5.58 -8.71
CA GLU A 48 -9.16 -4.26 -8.62
C GLU A 48 -9.21 -3.86 -7.14
N VAL A 49 -8.69 -2.68 -6.83
CA VAL A 49 -8.68 -2.13 -5.47
C VAL A 49 -9.66 -0.98 -5.38
N ARG A 50 -10.44 -0.94 -4.30
CA ARG A 50 -11.26 0.21 -3.95
C ARG A 50 -10.49 1.07 -2.97
N LEU A 51 -10.34 2.35 -3.32
CA LEU A 51 -9.56 3.32 -2.55
C LEU A 51 -10.50 4.29 -1.84
N GLU A 52 -10.42 4.33 -0.51
CA GLU A 52 -11.14 5.30 0.30
C GLU A 52 -10.17 6.37 0.83
N GLN A 53 -10.51 7.63 0.59
CA GLN A 53 -9.76 8.76 1.15
C GLN A 53 -10.29 9.11 2.54
N ASP A 54 -9.38 9.51 3.44
CA ASP A 54 -9.76 10.21 4.67
C ASP A 54 -9.69 11.74 4.45
N VAL A 55 -9.00 12.49 5.32
CA VAL A 55 -8.89 13.96 5.24
C VAL A 55 -7.90 14.42 4.16
N SER A 56 -6.70 13.82 4.14
CA SER A 56 -5.60 14.25 3.28
C SER A 56 -5.60 13.49 1.96
N GLU A 57 -5.43 14.20 0.84
CA GLU A 57 -5.38 13.57 -0.49
C GLU A 57 -4.02 12.92 -0.75
N THR A 58 -2.93 13.66 -0.53
CA THR A 58 -1.56 13.23 -0.78
C THR A 58 -0.62 13.57 0.37
N ASP A 59 0.50 12.86 0.45
CA ASP A 59 1.63 13.26 1.28
C ASP A 59 2.61 14.20 0.55
N LYS A 60 3.66 14.64 1.26
CA LYS A 60 4.70 15.52 0.71
C LYS A 60 5.51 14.92 -0.46
N TYR A 61 5.37 13.61 -0.71
CA TYR A 61 6.02 12.89 -1.81
C TYR A 61 5.07 12.65 -2.99
N GLY A 62 3.84 13.16 -2.92
CA GLY A 62 2.82 13.01 -3.97
C GLY A 62 2.15 11.63 -3.98
N ARG A 63 2.29 10.82 -2.92
CA ARG A 63 1.57 9.54 -2.81
C ARG A 63 0.14 9.80 -2.35
N LEU A 64 -0.83 9.16 -2.99
CA LEU A 64 -2.23 9.18 -2.55
C LEU A 64 -2.33 8.48 -1.19
N LEU A 65 -2.95 9.13 -0.21
CA LEU A 65 -3.21 8.55 1.10
C LEU A 65 -4.58 7.88 1.09
N ARG A 66 -4.63 6.55 1.17
CA ARG A 66 -5.89 5.79 1.06
C ARG A 66 -5.97 4.63 2.05
N TYR A 67 -7.18 4.30 2.45
CA TYR A 67 -7.56 2.96 2.91
C TYR A 67 -7.81 2.09 1.69
N VAL A 68 -7.35 0.84 1.72
CA VAL A 68 -7.38 -0.07 0.58
C VAL A 68 -8.28 -1.25 0.86
N TYR A 69 -9.16 -1.54 -0.09
CA TYR A 69 -10.03 -2.70 -0.05
C TYR A 69 -9.89 -3.51 -1.33
N VAL A 70 -10.00 -4.82 -1.19
CA VAL A 70 -10.19 -5.76 -2.31
C VAL A 70 -11.46 -6.53 -2.00
N ASP A 71 -12.44 -6.45 -2.89
CA ASP A 71 -13.80 -6.91 -2.60
C ASP A 71 -14.31 -6.31 -1.28
N ASP A 72 -14.68 -7.15 -0.31
CA ASP A 72 -15.12 -6.77 1.03
C ASP A 72 -14.00 -6.82 2.08
N ILE A 73 -12.77 -7.15 1.68
CA ILE A 73 -11.61 -7.27 2.58
C ILE A 73 -10.97 -5.89 2.77
N PHE A 74 -10.83 -5.48 4.03
CA PHE A 74 -10.07 -4.29 4.39
C PHE A 74 -8.58 -4.61 4.51
N VAL A 75 -7.82 -4.34 3.46
CA VAL A 75 -6.40 -4.76 3.32
C VAL A 75 -5.53 -4.21 4.44
N ASN A 76 -5.79 -3.00 4.94
CA ASN A 76 -4.98 -2.41 6.01
C ASN A 76 -5.05 -3.20 7.33
N ALA A 77 -6.04 -4.09 7.52
CA ALA A 77 -6.21 -4.88 8.75
C ALA A 77 -5.65 -6.31 8.66
N GLU A 78 -5.12 -6.71 7.50
CA GLU A 78 -4.58 -8.04 7.22
C GLU A 78 -3.04 -8.06 7.27
#